data_AF-A0A7C9FDZ0-F1
#
_entry.id   AF-A0A7C9FDZ0-F1
#
_cell.length_a   1.000
_cell.length_b   1.000
_cell.length_c   1.000
_cell.angle_alpha   90.00
_cell.angle_beta   90.00
_cell.angle_gamma   90.00
#
_symmetry.space_group_name_H-M   'P 1'
#
loop_
_entity.id
_entity.type
_entity.pdbx_description
1 polymer ?
#
loop_
_entity_poly.entity_id
_entity_poly.type
_entity_poly.pdbx_seq_one_letter_code
_entity_poly.pdbx_strand_id
1 'polypeptide(L)'
;MSTPTTLESVRSPLPREANLPAVAPGFGSLQSFELMQRAANLLASSTLVPAAYRKVIEKLDKFGNVKESRENPNALANAVVALNMAQRMGADPLMVMQNLYIVEGRPSWSSQWIIAAVNGCGRFSPLRFDIKVLGAKNVDYVETFWENNQRQKRTISVPITDKVCVAWAIEKETGERIESPAVSIEMAVKEGWYTKNGSKWQTMDEVMLRYRTASFFGKLYAPELLMGLTTVEEAADIVDVHDDGSYSVNRATLDELRGGRSQPAEEVPRGASQSQTGPATESHTHGASSAATQVEPVDDQDGAPEDSGNGQGGFDFDVAGFVRGIREDIESAKTPEDLDLARSAISGVPDETAKAELNALASARMRAITAAAEQAAAGKATAQTTTPAGRRPRGPINAD
;
A
#
# COMPACT_ATOMS: atom_id res chain seq x y z
N MET A 1 -1.10 12.97 -52.85
CA MET A 1 -1.74 14.06 -53.62
C MET A 1 -1.43 15.35 -52.89
N SER A 2 -0.71 16.27 -53.52
CA SER A 2 -0.31 17.54 -52.89
C SER A 2 -1.46 18.53 -53.01
N THR A 3 -2.02 18.98 -51.89
CA THR A 3 -3.01 20.06 -51.85
C THR A 3 -2.37 21.38 -52.31
N PRO A 4 -2.99 22.14 -53.23
CA PRO A 4 -2.42 23.38 -53.73
C PRO A 4 -2.47 24.46 -52.64
N THR A 5 -1.30 25.01 -52.28
CA THR A 5 -1.16 26.13 -51.35
C THR A 5 -1.71 27.40 -52.01
N THR A 6 -2.82 27.93 -51.51
CA THR A 6 -3.45 29.16 -52.03
C THR A 6 -2.68 30.40 -51.56
N LEU A 7 -2.63 31.45 -52.40
CA LEU A 7 -1.96 32.73 -52.11
C LEU A 7 -2.42 33.38 -50.79
N GLU A 8 -3.66 33.12 -50.39
CA GLU A 8 -4.27 33.58 -49.14
C GLU A 8 -3.64 32.92 -47.91
N SER A 9 -3.28 31.63 -48.00
CA SER A 9 -2.59 30.88 -46.93
C SER A 9 -1.14 31.35 -46.69
N VAL A 10 -0.52 32.00 -47.69
CA VAL A 10 0.83 32.58 -47.58
C VAL A 10 0.77 33.99 -46.96
N ARG A 11 -0.31 34.73 -47.21
CA ARG A 11 -0.51 36.11 -46.75
C ARG A 11 -0.97 36.20 -45.29
N SER A 12 -1.59 35.15 -44.78
CA SER A 12 -2.00 35.03 -43.37
C SER A 12 -1.85 33.57 -42.95
N PRO A 13 -0.62 33.12 -42.64
CA PRO A 13 -0.41 31.76 -42.19
C PRO A 13 -1.25 31.55 -40.93
N LEU A 14 -2.18 30.58 -40.99
CA LEU A 14 -2.87 30.10 -39.80
C LEU A 14 -1.83 29.79 -38.71
N PRO A 15 -2.15 30.01 -37.43
CA PRO A 15 -1.24 29.69 -36.34
C PRO A 15 -0.68 28.28 -36.54
N ARG A 16 0.63 28.11 -36.37
CA ARG A 16 1.34 26.85 -36.66
C ARG A 16 0.66 25.64 -36.01
N GLU A 17 0.01 25.85 -34.87
CA GLU A 17 -0.79 24.89 -34.11
C GLU A 17 -2.03 24.37 -34.86
N ALA A 18 -2.69 25.20 -35.67
CA ALA A 18 -3.88 24.81 -36.44
C ALA A 18 -3.57 23.82 -37.57
N ASN A 19 -2.30 23.73 -37.99
CA ASN A 19 -1.83 22.78 -39.00
C ASN A 19 -1.24 21.50 -38.40
N LEU A 20 -1.16 21.38 -37.08
CA LEU A 20 -0.70 20.17 -36.41
C LEU A 20 -1.88 19.20 -36.17
N PRO A 21 -1.67 17.88 -36.32
CA PRO A 21 -2.70 16.91 -35.99
C PRO A 21 -3.03 16.98 -34.49
N ALA A 22 -4.31 16.97 -34.15
CA ALA A 22 -4.76 16.92 -32.77
C ALA A 22 -4.30 15.60 -32.12
N VAL A 23 -3.45 15.70 -31.08
CA VAL A 23 -2.96 14.55 -30.33
C VAL A 23 -3.82 14.38 -29.09
N ALA A 24 -4.55 13.28 -29.01
CA ALA A 24 -5.24 12.88 -27.79
C ALA A 24 -4.34 11.95 -26.94
N PRO A 25 -4.44 11.99 -25.60
CA PRO A 25 -3.81 11.00 -24.73
C PRO A 25 -4.24 9.58 -25.13
N GLY A 26 -3.34 8.59 -25.01
CA GLY A 26 -3.67 7.19 -25.31
C GLY A 26 -2.46 6.30 -25.52
N PHE A 27 -2.69 5.00 -25.63
CA PHE A 27 -1.63 4.00 -25.87
C PHE A 27 -1.38 3.69 -27.36
N GLY A 28 -2.20 4.23 -28.26
CA GLY A 28 -2.18 3.86 -29.69
C GLY A 28 -1.06 4.48 -30.52
N SER A 29 -0.36 5.49 -30.00
CA SER A 29 0.77 6.14 -30.69
C SER A 29 1.80 6.65 -29.69
N LEU A 30 3.04 6.84 -30.15
CA LEU A 30 4.13 7.39 -29.34
C LEU A 30 3.76 8.79 -28.79
N GLN A 31 3.24 9.66 -29.66
CA GLN A 31 2.85 11.01 -29.28
C GLN A 31 1.71 11.01 -28.25
N SER A 32 0.71 10.14 -28.43
CA SER A 32 -0.40 9.96 -27.48
C SER A 32 0.08 9.45 -26.12
N PHE A 33 1.04 8.52 -26.13
CA PHE A 33 1.57 7.92 -24.91
C PHE A 33 2.45 8.91 -24.13
N GLU A 34 3.29 9.67 -24.82
CA GLU A 34 4.06 10.76 -24.19
C GLU A 34 3.14 11.84 -23.61
N LEU A 35 2.10 12.24 -24.33
CA LEU A 35 1.13 13.21 -23.82
C LEU A 35 0.42 12.69 -22.56
N MET A 36 0.01 11.41 -22.57
CA MET A 36 -0.60 10.75 -21.42
C MET A 36 0.35 10.70 -20.23
N GLN A 37 1.62 10.37 -20.43
CA GLN A 37 2.63 10.39 -19.37
C GLN A 37 2.86 11.80 -18.81
N ARG A 38 2.90 12.84 -19.65
CA ARG A 38 3.03 14.23 -19.19
C ARG A 38 1.83 14.67 -18.35
N ALA A 39 0.61 14.33 -18.79
CA ALA A 39 -0.60 14.59 -18.04
C ALA A 39 -0.62 13.82 -16.70
N ALA A 40 -0.24 12.54 -16.70
CA ALA A 40 -0.11 11.73 -15.50
C ALA A 40 0.91 12.33 -14.53
N ASN A 41 2.05 12.78 -15.05
CA ASN A 41 3.12 13.38 -14.27
C ASN A 41 2.70 14.70 -13.59
N LEU A 42 1.84 15.49 -14.23
CA LEU A 42 1.22 16.67 -13.65
C LEU A 42 0.26 16.29 -12.51
N LEU A 43 -0.66 15.36 -12.77
CA LEU A 43 -1.66 14.92 -11.79
C LEU A 43 -1.00 14.28 -10.56
N ALA A 44 0.04 13.48 -10.76
CA ALA A 44 0.78 12.84 -9.69
C ALA A 44 1.58 13.82 -8.81
N SER A 45 1.82 15.05 -9.27
CA SER A 45 2.40 16.12 -8.45
C SER A 45 1.34 16.91 -7.65
N SER A 46 0.05 16.67 -7.88
CA SER A 46 -1.03 17.41 -7.21
C SER A 46 -1.36 16.84 -5.84
N THR A 47 -1.61 17.70 -4.86
CA THR A 47 -2.14 17.28 -3.54
C THR A 47 -3.63 16.95 -3.58
N LEU A 48 -4.32 17.31 -4.67
CA LEU A 48 -5.73 16.98 -4.83
C LEU A 48 -5.92 15.48 -5.07
N VAL A 49 -5.00 14.79 -5.75
CA VAL A 49 -5.16 13.36 -6.03
C VAL A 49 -4.81 12.50 -4.81
N PRO A 50 -5.44 11.32 -4.63
CA PRO A 50 -5.16 10.44 -3.50
C PRO A 50 -3.71 9.97 -3.43
N ALA A 51 -3.27 9.55 -2.23
CA ALA A 51 -1.89 9.16 -1.95
C ALA A 51 -1.34 8.09 -2.93
N ALA A 52 -2.18 7.15 -3.37
CA ALA A 52 -1.80 6.10 -4.32
C ALA A 52 -1.33 6.64 -5.69
N TYR A 53 -1.76 7.84 -6.06
CA TYR A 53 -1.42 8.52 -7.31
C TYR A 53 -0.35 9.60 -7.14
N ARG A 54 -0.05 10.02 -5.91
CA ARG A 54 0.93 11.10 -5.65
C ARG A 54 2.35 10.56 -5.68
N LYS A 55 3.27 11.31 -6.30
CA LYS A 55 4.71 11.02 -6.31
C LYS A 55 5.32 11.03 -4.93
N VAL A 56 4.84 11.92 -4.07
CA VAL A 56 5.33 12.06 -2.70
C VAL A 56 4.16 11.84 -1.75
N ILE A 57 4.34 10.89 -0.84
CA ILE A 57 3.39 10.56 0.21
C ILE A 57 3.93 11.14 1.51
N GLU A 58 3.26 12.17 2.00
CA GLU A 58 3.55 12.78 3.29
C GLU A 58 2.62 12.21 4.36
N LYS A 59 3.22 11.71 5.43
CA LYS A 59 2.53 11.33 6.66
C LYS A 59 2.49 12.53 7.57
N LEU A 60 1.29 13.01 7.86
CA LEU A 60 1.08 14.14 8.77
C LEU A 60 0.94 13.63 10.20
N ASP A 61 1.44 14.40 11.16
CA ASP A 61 1.17 14.19 12.58
C ASP A 61 -0.27 14.64 12.94
N LYS A 62 -0.66 14.44 14.20
CA LYS A 62 -1.98 14.84 14.72
C LYS A 62 -2.21 16.37 14.63
N PHE A 63 -1.16 17.15 14.49
CA PHE A 63 -1.17 18.62 14.45
C PHE A 63 -1.03 19.17 13.02
N GLY A 64 -0.92 18.31 12.00
CA GLY A 64 -0.81 18.69 10.61
C GLY A 64 0.61 18.95 10.11
N ASN A 65 1.65 18.65 10.87
CA ASN A 65 3.04 18.75 10.43
C ASN A 65 3.49 17.49 9.71
N VAL A 66 4.37 17.63 8.71
CA VAL A 66 4.94 16.48 7.98
C VAL A 66 5.89 15.72 8.90
N LYS A 67 5.50 14.51 9.28
CA LYS A 67 6.30 13.60 10.12
C LYS A 67 7.23 12.74 9.29
N GLU A 68 6.79 12.34 8.11
CA GLU A 68 7.52 11.44 7.22
C GLU A 68 7.15 11.78 5.78
N SER A 69 8.12 11.76 4.87
CA SER A 69 7.90 11.92 3.44
C SER A 69 8.61 10.80 2.71
N ARG A 70 7.88 10.11 1.83
CA ARG A 70 8.39 9.01 1.03
C ARG A 70 7.97 9.15 -0.42
N GLU A 71 8.84 8.71 -1.31
CA GLU A 71 8.54 8.67 -2.75
C GLU A 71 7.70 7.43 -3.08
N ASN A 72 6.73 7.61 -3.98
CA ASN A 72 5.87 6.56 -4.48
C ASN A 72 6.30 6.17 -5.90
N PRO A 73 7.00 5.03 -6.07
CA PRO A 73 7.48 4.60 -7.38
C PRO A 73 6.34 4.28 -8.36
N ASN A 74 5.14 3.95 -7.85
CA ASN A 74 3.99 3.56 -8.66
C ASN A 74 3.12 4.74 -9.08
N ALA A 75 3.38 5.95 -8.57
CA ALA A 75 2.52 7.12 -8.79
C ALA A 75 2.21 7.40 -10.26
N LEU A 76 3.26 7.43 -11.09
CA LEU A 76 3.12 7.69 -12.52
C LEU A 76 2.35 6.58 -13.22
N ALA A 77 2.68 5.32 -12.95
CA ALA A 77 2.01 4.17 -13.54
C ALA A 77 0.52 4.14 -13.18
N ASN A 78 0.19 4.33 -11.90
CA ASN A 78 -1.18 4.41 -11.41
C ASN A 78 -1.94 5.56 -12.06
N ALA A 79 -1.32 6.73 -12.21
CA ALA A 79 -1.94 7.89 -12.84
C ALA A 79 -2.20 7.69 -14.34
N VAL A 80 -1.29 7.03 -15.07
CA VAL A 80 -1.50 6.64 -16.48
C VAL A 80 -2.67 5.67 -16.62
N VAL A 81 -2.76 4.65 -15.74
CA VAL A 81 -3.88 3.70 -15.74
C VAL A 81 -5.21 4.41 -15.49
N ALA A 82 -5.28 5.28 -14.48
CA ALA A 82 -6.47 6.05 -14.18
C ALA A 82 -6.87 6.98 -15.34
N LEU A 83 -5.90 7.62 -16.01
CA LEU A 83 -6.17 8.43 -17.21
C LEU A 83 -6.73 7.60 -18.36
N ASN A 84 -6.20 6.39 -18.58
CA ASN A 84 -6.74 5.52 -19.61
C ASN A 84 -8.17 5.07 -19.29
N MET A 85 -8.46 4.76 -18.02
CA MET A 85 -9.81 4.42 -17.58
C MET A 85 -10.77 5.59 -17.76
N ALA A 86 -10.36 6.80 -17.36
CA ALA A 86 -11.13 8.02 -17.57
C ALA A 86 -11.49 8.23 -19.05
N GLN A 87 -10.51 8.05 -19.94
CA GLN A 87 -10.73 8.14 -21.38
C GLN A 87 -11.72 7.10 -21.91
N ARG A 88 -11.65 5.84 -21.44
CA ARG A 88 -12.57 4.77 -21.84
C ARG A 88 -14.00 5.02 -21.37
N MET A 89 -14.15 5.60 -20.18
CA MET A 89 -15.44 5.93 -19.59
C MET A 89 -16.01 7.26 -20.10
N GLY A 90 -15.22 8.07 -20.81
CA GLY A 90 -15.59 9.45 -21.12
C GLY A 90 -15.75 10.31 -19.85
N ALA A 91 -15.00 9.99 -18.81
CA ALA A 91 -15.09 10.60 -17.48
C ALA A 91 -13.93 11.58 -17.23
N ASP A 92 -14.14 12.51 -16.30
CA ASP A 92 -13.09 13.43 -15.85
C ASP A 92 -11.97 12.67 -15.11
N PRO A 93 -10.68 12.89 -15.45
CA PRO A 93 -9.55 12.22 -14.81
C PRO A 93 -9.45 12.40 -13.30
N LEU A 94 -9.71 13.61 -12.80
CA LEU A 94 -9.60 13.88 -11.37
C LEU A 94 -10.70 13.12 -10.63
N MET A 95 -11.92 13.15 -11.16
CA MET A 95 -13.05 12.40 -10.62
C MET A 95 -12.78 10.89 -10.56
N VAL A 96 -12.17 10.31 -11.61
CA VAL A 96 -11.76 8.90 -11.60
C VAL A 96 -10.70 8.65 -10.54
N MET A 97 -9.66 9.46 -10.45
CA MET A 97 -8.60 9.28 -9.45
C MET A 97 -9.11 9.41 -8.01
N GLN A 98 -10.15 10.22 -7.75
CA GLN A 98 -10.75 10.32 -6.40
C GLN A 98 -11.54 9.07 -6.00
N ASN A 99 -12.12 8.37 -6.97
CA ASN A 99 -13.09 7.30 -6.72
C ASN A 99 -12.55 5.91 -7.02
N LEU A 100 -11.42 5.82 -7.70
CA LEU A 100 -10.69 4.59 -7.98
C LEU A 100 -9.64 4.40 -6.89
N TYR A 101 -9.81 3.35 -6.11
CA TYR A 101 -8.90 2.97 -5.04
C TYR A 101 -8.03 1.81 -5.51
N ILE A 102 -6.81 1.74 -5.01
CA ILE A 102 -5.90 0.63 -5.28
C ILE A 102 -5.76 -0.15 -3.97
N VAL A 103 -6.37 -1.33 -3.92
CA VAL A 103 -6.36 -2.22 -2.75
C VAL A 103 -5.54 -3.45 -3.14
N GLU A 104 -4.43 -3.70 -2.46
CA GLU A 104 -3.53 -4.85 -2.72
C GLU A 104 -3.12 -4.96 -4.20
N GLY A 105 -2.88 -3.81 -4.84
CA GLY A 105 -2.51 -3.72 -6.27
C GLY A 105 -3.68 -3.87 -7.25
N ARG A 106 -4.91 -4.05 -6.77
CA ARG A 106 -6.12 -4.18 -7.59
C ARG A 106 -6.96 -2.89 -7.56
N PRO A 107 -7.32 -2.35 -8.73
CA PRO A 107 -8.21 -1.19 -8.79
C PRO A 107 -9.63 -1.57 -8.38
N SER A 108 -10.25 -0.76 -7.53
CA SER A 108 -11.60 -0.95 -7.00
C SER A 108 -12.36 0.37 -6.93
N TRP A 109 -13.65 0.37 -7.29
CA TRP A 109 -14.48 1.58 -7.23
C TRP A 109 -15.06 1.80 -5.84
N SER A 110 -15.21 3.06 -5.43
CA SER A 110 -16.05 3.34 -4.26
C SER A 110 -17.51 2.98 -4.56
N SER A 111 -18.23 2.44 -3.58
CA SER A 111 -19.67 2.16 -3.77
C SER A 111 -20.48 3.43 -4.06
N GLN A 112 -20.04 4.58 -3.53
CA GLN A 112 -20.65 5.88 -3.82
C GLN A 112 -20.51 6.26 -5.31
N TRP A 113 -19.35 6.00 -5.91
CA TRP A 113 -19.13 6.20 -7.34
C TRP A 113 -20.03 5.31 -8.19
N ILE A 114 -20.20 4.05 -7.81
CA ILE A 114 -21.12 3.13 -8.52
C ILE A 114 -22.55 3.70 -8.52
N ILE A 115 -23.04 4.14 -7.36
CA ILE A 115 -24.37 4.74 -7.25
C ILE A 115 -24.47 5.97 -8.16
N ALA A 116 -23.46 6.85 -8.16
CA ALA A 116 -23.42 8.03 -9.01
C ALA A 116 -23.40 7.67 -10.50
N ALA A 117 -22.58 6.70 -10.90
CA ALA A 117 -22.46 6.23 -12.28
C ALA A 117 -23.77 5.62 -12.78
N VAL A 118 -24.42 4.77 -11.99
CA VAL A 118 -25.73 4.19 -12.31
C VAL A 118 -26.80 5.29 -12.43
N ASN A 119 -26.80 6.29 -11.53
CA ASN A 119 -27.75 7.40 -11.59
C ASN A 119 -27.52 8.31 -12.80
N GLY A 120 -26.25 8.48 -13.22
CA GLY A 120 -25.83 9.36 -14.30
C GLY A 120 -25.83 8.72 -15.69
N CYS A 121 -25.91 7.38 -15.80
CA CYS A 121 -25.76 6.68 -17.08
C CYS A 121 -26.89 6.89 -18.08
N GLY A 122 -27.99 7.53 -17.67
CA GLY A 122 -29.13 7.79 -18.54
C GLY A 122 -30.06 6.59 -18.73
N ARG A 123 -29.59 5.34 -18.55
CA ARG A 123 -30.37 4.10 -18.73
C ARG A 123 -31.43 3.85 -17.66
N PHE A 124 -31.14 4.20 -16.41
CA PHE A 124 -32.04 3.95 -15.27
C PHE A 124 -32.54 5.25 -14.64
N SER A 125 -33.67 5.17 -13.93
CA SER A 125 -34.02 6.17 -12.92
C SER A 125 -32.96 6.19 -11.80
N PRO A 126 -32.86 7.28 -11.02
CA PRO A 126 -32.00 7.28 -9.85
C PRO A 126 -32.31 6.09 -8.93
N LEU A 127 -31.27 5.39 -8.50
CA LEU A 127 -31.34 4.20 -7.66
C LEU A 127 -32.10 4.51 -6.37
N ARG A 128 -32.94 3.58 -5.96
CA ARG A 128 -33.72 3.61 -4.73
C ARG A 128 -33.48 2.33 -3.96
N PHE A 129 -33.80 2.35 -2.68
CA PHE A 129 -33.50 1.25 -1.76
C PHE A 129 -34.71 0.98 -0.89
N ASP A 130 -35.19 -0.25 -0.95
CA ASP A 130 -36.23 -0.75 -0.05
C ASP A 130 -35.54 -1.50 1.08
N ILE A 131 -35.73 -1.03 2.31
CA ILE A 131 -35.21 -1.67 3.52
C ILE A 131 -36.38 -2.20 4.33
N LYS A 132 -36.35 -3.50 4.65
CA LYS A 132 -37.34 -4.16 5.50
C LYS A 132 -36.65 -4.75 6.72
N VAL A 133 -37.16 -4.40 7.89
CA VAL A 133 -36.72 -4.98 9.17
C VAL A 133 -37.42 -6.33 9.35
N LEU A 134 -36.64 -7.40 9.50
CA LEU A 134 -37.14 -8.77 9.70
C LEU A 134 -37.26 -9.15 11.18
N GLY A 135 -36.55 -8.43 12.07
CA GLY A 135 -36.65 -8.56 13.52
C GLY A 135 -35.38 -9.14 14.16
N ALA A 136 -35.44 -9.36 15.47
CA ALA A 136 -34.30 -9.88 16.22
C ALA A 136 -34.06 -11.37 15.89
N LYS A 137 -32.80 -11.72 15.63
CA LYS A 137 -32.37 -13.09 15.32
C LYS A 137 -30.96 -13.33 15.86
N ASN A 138 -30.70 -14.56 16.31
CA ASN A 138 -29.34 -15.00 16.59
C ASN A 138 -28.79 -15.70 15.34
N VAL A 139 -27.63 -15.26 14.88
CA VAL A 139 -26.96 -15.85 13.71
C VAL A 139 -25.60 -16.38 14.14
N ASP A 140 -25.38 -17.65 13.83
CA ASP A 140 -24.12 -18.33 14.08
C ASP A 140 -23.15 -18.05 12.93
N TYR A 141 -21.92 -17.68 13.27
CA TYR A 141 -20.81 -17.62 12.33
C TYR A 141 -19.59 -18.37 12.88
N VAL A 142 -18.79 -18.92 11.97
CA VAL A 142 -17.60 -19.67 12.31
C VAL A 142 -16.40 -18.75 12.22
N GLU A 143 -15.81 -18.42 13.36
CA GLU A 143 -14.56 -17.68 13.43
C GLU A 143 -13.39 -18.65 13.50
N THR A 144 -12.39 -18.42 12.66
CA THR A 144 -11.10 -19.10 12.79
C THR A 144 -10.23 -18.31 13.76
N PHE A 145 -9.71 -18.96 14.80
CA PHE A 145 -8.70 -18.39 15.68
C PHE A 145 -7.49 -19.32 15.76
N TRP A 146 -6.33 -18.73 16.02
CA TRP A 146 -5.09 -19.46 16.21
C TRP A 146 -4.90 -19.72 17.70
N GLU A 147 -4.76 -20.99 18.07
CA GLU A 147 -4.41 -21.40 19.42
C GLU A 147 -3.27 -22.42 19.31
N ASN A 148 -2.15 -22.17 20.01
CA ASN A 148 -0.97 -23.02 19.99
C ASN A 148 -0.43 -23.32 18.58
N ASN A 149 -0.38 -22.31 17.70
CA ASN A 149 0.05 -22.44 16.30
C ASN A 149 -0.78 -23.44 15.47
N GLN A 150 -1.97 -23.81 15.96
CA GLN A 150 -2.94 -24.64 15.25
C GLN A 150 -4.20 -23.83 14.97
N ARG A 151 -4.75 -24.03 13.78
CA ARG A 151 -5.97 -23.38 13.33
C ARG A 151 -7.17 -24.05 13.99
N GLN A 152 -7.83 -23.35 14.91
CA GLN A 152 -9.08 -23.79 15.50
C GLN A 152 -10.27 -22.98 14.97
N LYS A 153 -11.45 -23.59 15.00
CA LYS A 153 -12.71 -22.96 14.59
C LYS A 153 -13.62 -22.89 15.80
N ARG A 154 -14.15 -21.71 16.11
CA ARG A 154 -15.22 -21.53 17.11
C ARG A 154 -16.48 -21.03 16.43
N THR A 155 -17.61 -21.58 16.81
CA THR A 155 -18.91 -21.06 16.42
C THR A 155 -19.34 -20.01 17.44
N ILE A 156 -19.58 -18.79 16.99
CA ILE A 156 -20.09 -17.69 17.81
C ILE A 156 -21.49 -17.35 17.32
N SER A 157 -22.45 -17.33 18.26
CA SER A 157 -23.80 -16.83 18.03
C SER A 157 -23.85 -15.34 18.33
N VAL A 158 -24.20 -14.52 17.34
CA VAL A 158 -24.35 -13.06 17.50
C VAL A 158 -25.82 -12.66 17.43
N PRO A 159 -26.34 -11.92 18.42
CA PRO A 159 -27.66 -11.33 18.32
C PRO A 159 -27.64 -10.14 17.35
N ILE A 160 -28.47 -10.20 16.32
CA ILE A 160 -28.65 -9.14 15.34
C ILE A 160 -30.11 -8.73 15.25
N THR A 161 -30.35 -7.48 14.83
CA THR A 161 -31.65 -7.08 14.29
C THR A 161 -31.55 -7.22 12.78
N ASP A 162 -32.12 -8.27 12.22
CA ASP A 162 -31.98 -8.56 10.80
C ASP A 162 -32.78 -7.55 9.96
N LYS A 163 -32.13 -7.07 8.91
CA LYS A 163 -32.68 -6.14 7.92
C LYS A 163 -32.30 -6.67 6.56
N VAL A 164 -33.21 -6.58 5.61
CA VAL A 164 -32.96 -6.89 4.20
C VAL A 164 -33.10 -5.62 3.37
N CYS A 165 -32.19 -5.44 2.43
CA CYS A 165 -32.21 -4.33 1.48
C CYS A 165 -32.24 -4.87 0.06
N VAL A 166 -33.01 -4.18 -0.79
CA VAL A 166 -33.02 -4.37 -2.24
C VAL A 166 -32.87 -2.99 -2.87
N ALA A 167 -31.84 -2.82 -3.70
CA ALA A 167 -31.75 -1.67 -4.60
C ALA A 167 -32.61 -1.91 -5.83
N TRP A 168 -33.34 -0.89 -6.27
CA TRP A 168 -34.19 -0.93 -7.46
C TRP A 168 -34.11 0.36 -8.28
N ALA A 169 -34.38 0.24 -9.57
CA ALA A 169 -34.51 1.36 -10.49
C ALA A 169 -35.52 1.03 -11.61
N ILE A 170 -36.04 2.05 -12.27
CA ILE A 170 -36.87 1.91 -13.47
C ILE A 170 -35.97 2.04 -14.68
N GLU A 171 -35.92 1.03 -15.56
CA GLU A 171 -35.24 1.12 -16.84
C GLU A 171 -36.03 2.04 -17.77
N LYS A 172 -35.39 3.08 -18.31
CA LYS A 172 -36.11 4.13 -19.04
C LYS A 172 -36.65 3.69 -20.39
N GLU A 173 -36.03 2.69 -21.02
CA GLU A 173 -36.46 2.18 -22.31
C GLU A 173 -37.72 1.32 -22.19
N THR A 174 -37.75 0.42 -21.21
CA THR A 174 -38.84 -0.54 -21.01
C THR A 174 -39.91 -0.04 -20.04
N GLY A 175 -39.56 0.87 -19.13
CA GLY A 175 -40.41 1.28 -18.01
C GLY A 175 -40.51 0.22 -16.91
N GLU A 176 -39.74 -0.87 -16.99
CA GLU A 176 -39.78 -1.95 -16.02
C GLU A 176 -38.98 -1.61 -14.77
N ARG A 177 -39.49 -2.05 -13.61
CA ARG A 177 -38.77 -1.97 -12.34
C ARG A 177 -37.81 -3.15 -12.25
N ILE A 178 -36.52 -2.85 -12.24
CA ILE A 178 -35.44 -3.81 -12.12
C ILE A 178 -34.92 -3.77 -10.68
N GLU A 179 -34.65 -4.96 -10.13
CA GLU A 179 -34.22 -5.13 -8.74
C GLU A 179 -32.88 -5.86 -8.67
N SER A 180 -32.07 -5.46 -7.69
CA SER A 180 -30.84 -6.14 -7.31
C SER A 180 -31.11 -7.36 -6.44
N PRO A 181 -30.15 -8.30 -6.33
CA PRO A 181 -30.18 -9.33 -5.32
C PRO A 181 -30.30 -8.73 -3.91
N ALA A 182 -31.17 -9.31 -3.10
CA ALA A 182 -31.37 -8.88 -1.72
C ALA A 182 -30.13 -9.16 -0.87
N VAL A 183 -29.74 -8.19 -0.05
CA VAL A 183 -28.65 -8.34 0.92
C VAL A 183 -29.23 -8.18 2.32
N SER A 184 -28.89 -9.10 3.23
CA SER A 184 -29.34 -9.05 4.62
C SER A 184 -28.19 -8.95 5.62
N ILE A 185 -28.50 -8.54 6.83
CA ILE A 185 -27.52 -8.53 7.93
C ILE A 185 -27.13 -9.97 8.29
N GLU A 186 -28.06 -10.92 8.24
CA GLU A 186 -27.73 -12.34 8.38
C GLU A 186 -26.66 -12.79 7.37
N MET A 187 -26.79 -12.41 6.10
CA MET A 187 -25.78 -12.68 5.08
C MET A 187 -24.45 -12.02 5.45
N ALA A 188 -24.47 -10.76 5.87
CA ALA A 188 -23.27 -10.03 6.27
C ALA A 188 -22.55 -10.66 7.48
N VAL A 189 -23.27 -11.29 8.40
CA VAL A 189 -22.66 -12.05 9.52
C VAL A 189 -22.02 -13.34 9.01
N LYS A 190 -22.72 -14.09 8.15
CA LYS A 190 -22.22 -15.36 7.57
C LYS A 190 -21.00 -15.17 6.69
N GLU A 191 -20.98 -14.08 5.91
CA GLU A 191 -19.86 -13.68 5.06
C GLU A 191 -18.73 -12.96 5.84
N GLY A 192 -18.92 -12.73 7.15
CA GLY A 192 -17.91 -12.13 8.02
C GLY A 192 -17.69 -10.63 7.82
N TRP A 193 -18.61 -9.91 7.17
CA TRP A 193 -18.55 -8.44 7.02
C TRP A 193 -18.88 -7.73 8.34
N TYR A 194 -19.91 -8.24 9.04
CA TYR A 194 -20.50 -7.58 10.21
C TYR A 194 -19.66 -7.73 11.49
N THR A 195 -18.98 -8.86 11.67
CA THR A 195 -18.33 -9.26 12.92
C THR A 195 -16.83 -8.96 12.97
N LYS A 196 -16.24 -8.41 11.89
CA LYS A 196 -14.84 -7.98 11.86
C LYS A 196 -14.54 -6.99 12.98
N ASN A 197 -13.39 -7.13 13.63
CA ASN A 197 -12.98 -6.22 14.69
C ASN A 197 -12.82 -4.79 14.13
N GLY A 198 -13.49 -3.82 14.75
CA GLY A 198 -13.56 -2.44 14.24
C GLY A 198 -14.54 -2.23 13.07
N SER A 199 -15.41 -3.21 12.77
CA SER A 199 -16.43 -3.09 11.73
C SER A 199 -17.41 -1.97 12.05
N LYS A 200 -17.37 -0.90 11.23
CA LYS A 200 -18.34 0.20 11.27
C LYS A 200 -19.75 -0.24 10.88
N TRP A 201 -19.90 -1.42 10.29
CA TRP A 201 -21.20 -1.94 9.83
C TRP A 201 -22.15 -2.31 10.95
N GLN A 202 -21.67 -2.47 12.18
CA GLN A 202 -22.53 -2.66 13.34
C GLN A 202 -23.31 -1.38 13.70
N THR A 203 -22.73 -0.21 13.45
CA THR A 203 -23.36 1.10 13.71
C THR A 203 -23.94 1.74 12.45
N MET A 204 -23.51 1.28 11.26
CA MET A 204 -23.92 1.79 9.95
C MET A 204 -24.40 0.66 9.04
N ASP A 205 -25.29 -0.19 9.55
CA ASP A 205 -25.81 -1.37 8.86
C ASP A 205 -26.54 -1.01 7.55
N GLU A 206 -27.37 0.02 7.56
CA GLU A 206 -28.11 0.44 6.35
C GLU A 206 -27.22 1.01 5.26
N VAL A 207 -26.10 1.66 5.61
CA VAL A 207 -25.14 2.17 4.63
C VAL A 207 -24.46 1.00 3.93
N MET A 208 -24.02 0.00 4.71
CA MET A 208 -23.46 -1.24 4.18
C MET A 208 -24.42 -1.91 3.20
N LEU A 209 -25.68 -2.11 3.63
CA LEU A 209 -26.69 -2.77 2.82
C LEU A 209 -26.95 -2.03 1.49
N ARG A 210 -27.02 -0.69 1.50
CA ARG A 210 -27.20 0.12 0.29
C ARG A 210 -25.99 0.01 -0.64
N TYR A 211 -24.78 0.05 -0.10
CA TYR A 211 -23.55 -0.06 -0.90
C TYR A 211 -23.43 -1.43 -1.58
N ARG A 212 -23.74 -2.52 -0.85
CA ARG A 212 -23.72 -3.88 -1.39
C ARG A 212 -24.76 -4.08 -2.49
N THR A 213 -26.00 -3.69 -2.21
CA THR A 213 -27.10 -3.83 -3.18
C THR A 213 -26.86 -2.98 -4.43
N ALA A 214 -26.30 -1.77 -4.28
CA ALA A 214 -25.90 -0.93 -5.42
C ALA A 214 -24.76 -1.55 -6.25
N SER A 215 -23.74 -2.12 -5.59
CA SER A 215 -22.67 -2.86 -6.27
C SER A 215 -23.24 -4.01 -7.10
N PHE A 216 -24.12 -4.83 -6.49
CA PHE A 216 -24.75 -5.94 -7.18
C PHE A 216 -25.64 -5.48 -8.34
N PHE A 217 -26.40 -4.39 -8.15
CA PHE A 217 -27.18 -3.78 -9.22
C PHE A 217 -26.30 -3.38 -10.40
N GLY A 218 -25.24 -2.62 -10.14
CA GLY A 218 -24.32 -2.15 -11.17
C GLY A 218 -23.65 -3.30 -11.93
N LYS A 219 -23.21 -4.34 -11.23
CA LYS A 219 -22.59 -5.53 -11.85
C LYS A 219 -23.55 -6.33 -12.74
N LEU A 220 -24.80 -6.48 -12.33
CA LEU A 220 -25.78 -7.25 -13.10
C LEU A 220 -26.29 -6.50 -14.32
N TYR A 221 -26.61 -5.21 -14.16
CA TYR A 221 -27.37 -4.46 -15.18
C TYR A 221 -26.56 -3.41 -15.93
N ALA A 222 -25.39 -3.00 -15.42
CA ALA A 222 -24.50 -2.04 -16.08
C ALA A 222 -23.00 -2.35 -15.86
N PRO A 223 -22.54 -3.59 -16.14
CA PRO A 223 -21.14 -3.98 -15.92
C PRO A 223 -20.12 -3.13 -16.69
N GLU A 224 -20.53 -2.54 -17.81
CA GLU A 224 -19.72 -1.63 -18.64
C GLU A 224 -19.35 -0.35 -17.91
N LEU A 225 -20.22 0.16 -17.02
CA LEU A 225 -19.93 1.35 -16.20
C LEU A 225 -18.87 1.05 -15.13
N LEU A 226 -18.79 -0.19 -14.68
CA LEU A 226 -17.83 -0.65 -13.68
C LEU A 226 -16.53 -1.14 -14.31
N MET A 227 -16.52 -1.36 -15.62
CA MET A 227 -15.41 -1.97 -16.36
C MET A 227 -14.97 -3.32 -15.76
N GLY A 228 -15.90 -4.06 -15.15
CA GLY A 228 -15.63 -5.34 -14.48
C GLY A 228 -14.88 -5.23 -13.14
N LEU A 229 -14.70 -4.03 -12.58
CA LEU A 229 -14.06 -3.86 -11.28
C LEU A 229 -15.03 -4.10 -10.12
N THR A 230 -14.47 -4.56 -8.99
CA THR A 230 -15.18 -4.73 -7.71
C THR A 230 -15.23 -3.42 -6.93
N THR A 231 -16.11 -3.35 -5.92
CA THR A 231 -16.06 -2.22 -4.99
C THR A 231 -14.94 -2.33 -3.99
N VAL A 232 -14.52 -1.20 -3.42
CA VAL A 232 -13.58 -1.14 -2.30
C VAL A 232 -14.07 -1.96 -1.12
N GLU A 233 -15.37 -1.91 -0.83
CA GLU A 233 -15.96 -2.66 0.26
C GLU A 233 -15.93 -4.17 -0.01
N GLU A 234 -15.98 -4.62 -1.27
CA GLU A 234 -15.78 -6.03 -1.63
C GLU A 234 -14.32 -6.42 -1.59
N ALA A 235 -13.42 -5.59 -2.13
CA ALA A 235 -11.99 -5.86 -2.11
C ALA A 235 -11.44 -5.95 -0.69
N ALA A 236 -11.87 -5.05 0.20
CA ALA A 236 -11.52 -5.08 1.63
C ALA A 236 -12.05 -6.32 2.37
N ASP A 237 -13.04 -7.00 1.80
CA ASP A 237 -13.61 -8.21 2.38
C ASP A 237 -12.92 -9.50 1.96
N ILE A 238 -12.20 -9.47 0.84
CA ILE A 238 -11.36 -10.58 0.43
C ILE A 238 -10.22 -10.69 1.46
N VAL A 239 -10.14 -11.86 2.08
CA VAL A 239 -8.98 -12.26 2.89
C VAL A 239 -8.14 -13.12 1.97
N ASP A 240 -7.04 -12.57 1.48
CA ASP A 240 -6.06 -13.35 0.72
C ASP A 240 -5.36 -14.28 1.70
N VAL A 241 -5.75 -15.55 1.67
CA VAL A 241 -5.03 -16.64 2.32
C VAL A 241 -3.99 -17.10 1.32
N HIS A 242 -2.73 -16.76 1.58
CA HIS A 242 -1.62 -17.24 0.77
C HIS A 242 -1.44 -18.75 0.99
N ASP A 243 -0.95 -19.46 -0.03
CA ASP A 243 -0.70 -20.92 0.00
C ASP A 243 0.32 -21.33 1.09
N ASP A 244 1.08 -20.37 1.63
CA ASP A 244 2.01 -20.55 2.75
C ASP A 244 1.35 -20.40 4.14
N GLY A 245 0.04 -20.15 4.19
CA GLY A 245 -0.71 -19.96 5.42
C GLY A 245 -0.58 -18.55 6.04
N SER A 246 0.14 -17.63 5.38
CA SER A 246 0.12 -16.21 5.75
C SER A 246 -1.19 -15.55 5.31
N TYR A 247 -1.64 -14.56 6.08
CA TYR A 247 -2.85 -13.80 5.79
C TYR A 247 -2.52 -12.30 5.79
N SER A 248 -2.93 -11.57 4.75
CA SER A 248 -3.06 -10.12 4.83
C SER A 248 -4.45 -9.80 5.40
N VAL A 249 -4.51 -9.10 6.55
CA VAL A 249 -5.77 -8.49 6.97
C VAL A 249 -5.79 -7.09 6.39
N ASN A 250 -6.78 -6.84 5.53
CA ASN A 250 -7.12 -5.53 4.99
C ASN A 250 -7.49 -4.52 6.12
N ARG A 251 -6.49 -4.02 6.86
CA ARG A 251 -6.62 -2.97 7.90
C ARG A 251 -6.62 -1.57 7.30
N ALA A 252 -6.12 -1.42 6.07
CA ALA A 252 -5.78 -0.16 5.44
C ALA A 252 -7.01 0.62 4.91
N THR A 253 -8.13 -0.04 4.63
CA THR A 253 -9.28 0.56 3.92
C THR A 253 -10.31 1.24 4.83
N LEU A 254 -10.42 0.83 6.11
CA LEU A 254 -11.39 1.41 7.05
C LEU A 254 -11.03 2.81 7.55
N ASP A 255 -9.74 3.18 7.48
CA ASP A 255 -9.26 4.51 7.86
C ASP A 255 -9.45 5.54 6.74
N GLU A 256 -9.49 5.12 5.47
CA GLU A 256 -9.84 6.02 4.35
C GLU A 256 -11.34 6.37 4.29
N LEU A 257 -12.21 5.46 4.75
CA LEU A 257 -13.63 5.74 5.03
C LEU A 257 -13.83 6.72 6.21
N ARG A 258 -12.76 7.17 6.90
CA ARG A 258 -12.81 8.11 8.04
C ARG A 258 -12.62 9.58 7.61
N GLY A 259 -12.32 9.85 6.34
CA GLY A 259 -11.99 11.19 5.84
C GLY A 259 -10.63 11.16 5.17
N GLY A 260 -10.53 11.74 3.97
CA GLY A 260 -9.35 11.61 3.11
C GLY A 260 -8.04 11.89 3.84
N ARG A 261 -7.24 10.84 4.05
CA ARG A 261 -5.77 10.85 4.13
C ARG A 261 -5.25 9.43 4.39
N SER A 262 -4.48 8.95 3.41
CA SER A 262 -3.33 8.05 3.52
C SER A 262 -3.55 6.59 3.95
N GLN A 263 -3.62 5.68 2.97
CA GLN A 263 -3.31 4.25 3.15
C GLN A 263 -1.79 3.96 3.33
N PRO A 264 -1.42 2.95 4.13
CA PRO A 264 -0.14 2.25 4.06
C PRO A 264 -0.16 1.20 2.92
N ALA A 265 0.77 1.27 1.98
CA ALA A 265 1.03 0.20 1.03
C ALA A 265 2.11 -0.75 1.59
N GLU A 266 1.83 -2.04 1.48
CA GLU A 266 2.66 -3.17 1.91
C GLU A 266 3.82 -3.43 0.94
N GLU A 267 4.93 -3.90 1.49
CA GLU A 267 6.27 -4.01 0.90
C GLU A 267 6.38 -5.20 -0.07
N VAL A 268 6.87 -4.96 -1.29
CA VAL A 268 7.41 -6.01 -2.18
C VAL A 268 8.94 -5.90 -2.15
N PRO A 269 9.70 -6.92 -1.72
CA PRO A 269 11.15 -6.80 -1.64
C PRO A 269 11.85 -7.16 -2.95
N ARG A 270 12.61 -6.21 -3.50
CA ARG A 270 13.82 -6.34 -4.36
C ARG A 270 14.23 -4.93 -4.82
N GLY A 271 15.46 -4.46 -4.79
CA GLY A 271 16.78 -4.96 -4.42
C GLY A 271 17.81 -4.00 -5.06
N ALA A 272 18.77 -3.51 -4.27
CA ALA A 272 20.03 -2.82 -4.64
C ALA A 272 19.96 -1.56 -5.56
N SER A 273 20.24 -0.37 -4.97
CA SER A 273 21.49 0.43 -5.15
C SER A 273 21.47 1.34 -6.41
N GLN A 274 21.92 2.60 -6.44
CA GLN A 274 22.99 3.30 -5.71
C GLN A 274 22.68 4.79 -5.51
N SER A 275 23.24 5.28 -4.42
CA SER A 275 23.61 6.63 -3.99
C SER A 275 24.24 7.57 -5.03
N GLN A 276 24.02 8.88 -4.86
CA GLN A 276 25.12 9.85 -4.66
C GLN A 276 24.66 11.15 -3.97
N THR A 277 25.39 11.44 -2.88
CA THR A 277 25.59 12.69 -2.13
C THR A 277 26.03 13.86 -3.03
N GLY A 278 25.68 15.12 -2.81
CA GLY A 278 26.00 15.96 -1.64
C GLY A 278 26.07 17.46 -2.06
N PRO A 279 26.51 18.38 -1.18
CA PRO A 279 25.69 19.55 -0.77
C PRO A 279 26.26 20.92 -1.17
N ALA A 280 25.47 21.98 -1.00
CA ALA A 280 25.96 23.36 -0.92
C ALA A 280 25.17 24.19 0.11
N THR A 281 25.91 24.57 1.15
CA THR A 281 25.64 25.58 2.18
C THR A 281 25.45 26.96 1.54
N GLU A 282 24.54 27.79 2.08
CA GLU A 282 24.85 29.20 2.36
C GLU A 282 23.82 29.84 3.31
N SER A 283 24.40 30.54 4.28
CA SER A 283 23.83 31.22 5.44
C SER A 283 23.44 32.66 5.14
N HIS A 284 22.37 33.17 5.77
CA HIS A 284 22.29 34.59 6.12
C HIS A 284 21.63 34.83 7.48
N THR A 285 22.39 35.49 8.33
CA THR A 285 22.07 36.06 9.65
C THR A 285 21.60 37.50 9.55
N HIS A 286 20.63 37.90 10.38
CA HIS A 286 20.45 39.20 11.05
C HIS A 286 19.27 39.01 12.04
N GLY A 287 19.26 39.37 13.33
CA GLY A 287 20.17 40.07 14.21
C GLY A 287 19.35 40.96 15.17
N ALA A 288 19.32 40.60 16.46
CA ALA A 288 19.11 41.43 17.68
C ALA A 288 17.77 42.23 17.82
N SER A 289 17.21 42.57 18.99
CA SER A 289 17.44 42.33 20.43
C SER A 289 16.26 43.05 21.15
N SER A 290 15.77 42.54 22.28
CA SER A 290 15.62 43.36 23.50
C SER A 290 15.13 42.50 24.67
N ALA A 291 15.88 42.61 25.77
CA ALA A 291 15.61 42.04 27.08
C ALA A 291 15.31 43.17 28.08
N ALA A 292 14.60 42.82 29.16
CA ALA A 292 14.47 43.46 30.49
C ALA A 292 13.00 43.34 30.95
N THR A 293 12.62 43.02 32.20
CA THR A 293 13.30 42.79 33.47
C THR A 293 12.23 42.35 34.48
N GLN A 294 12.59 41.37 35.34
CA GLN A 294 12.20 41.11 36.75
C GLN A 294 10.80 41.51 37.27
N VAL A 295 10.13 40.59 37.99
CA VAL A 295 9.98 40.61 39.47
C VAL A 295 9.45 39.24 39.95
N GLU A 296 10.19 38.58 40.84
CA GLU A 296 9.69 37.72 41.93
C GLU A 296 10.35 38.28 43.22
N PRO A 297 9.71 38.21 44.42
CA PRO A 297 9.77 36.98 45.23
C PRO A 297 8.59 36.75 46.20
N VAL A 298 8.33 35.50 46.61
CA VAL A 298 8.31 35.12 48.04
C VAL A 298 8.46 33.61 48.22
N ASP A 299 9.48 33.24 48.99
CA ASP A 299 9.71 31.94 49.65
C ASP A 299 8.59 31.59 50.64
N ASP A 300 8.27 30.30 50.76
CA ASP A 300 8.14 29.65 52.07
C ASP A 300 8.57 28.18 51.94
N GLN A 301 9.66 27.86 52.65
CA GLN A 301 10.14 26.50 52.90
C GLN A 301 9.38 25.91 54.10
N ASP A 302 8.97 24.66 53.99
CA ASP A 302 9.11 23.71 55.11
C ASP A 302 9.22 22.28 54.57
N GLY A 303 10.19 21.55 55.10
CA GLY A 303 10.69 20.29 54.56
C GLY A 303 9.97 19.00 55.00
N ALA A 304 9.97 18.03 54.08
CA ALA A 304 10.22 16.57 54.18
C ALA A 304 9.76 15.78 55.44
N PRO A 305 9.23 14.54 55.28
CA PRO A 305 10.00 13.44 54.70
C PRO A 305 9.26 12.47 53.75
N GLU A 306 10.08 11.63 53.13
CA GLU A 306 9.85 10.54 52.18
C GLU A 306 8.81 9.48 52.62
N ASP A 307 8.00 8.96 51.69
CA ASP A 307 7.93 7.52 51.40
C ASP A 307 7.17 7.21 50.09
N SER A 308 7.91 6.58 49.18
CA SER A 308 7.59 5.59 48.14
C SER A 308 6.13 5.27 47.76
N GLY A 309 5.82 5.31 46.46
CA GLY A 309 4.63 4.63 45.93
C GLY A 309 4.23 4.88 44.47
N ASN A 310 4.85 4.12 43.55
CA ASN A 310 4.30 3.67 42.26
C ASN A 310 4.11 4.67 41.10
N GLY A 311 5.20 4.86 40.31
CA GLY A 311 5.15 5.36 38.93
C GLY A 311 5.39 4.23 37.94
N GLN A 312 4.45 4.06 37.00
CA GLN A 312 4.43 3.02 35.96
C GLN A 312 5.64 3.09 35.01
N GLY A 313 6.14 1.91 34.64
CA GLY A 313 7.41 1.70 33.94
C GLY A 313 7.45 2.26 32.52
N GLY A 314 8.40 3.15 32.28
CA GLY A 314 9.00 3.34 30.96
C GLY A 314 9.96 2.18 30.70
N PHE A 315 9.85 1.54 29.53
CA PHE A 315 10.85 0.60 29.05
C PHE A 315 12.14 1.38 28.76
N ASP A 316 13.08 1.33 29.68
CA ASP A 316 14.44 1.81 29.45
C ASP A 316 15.13 0.81 28.50
N PHE A 317 15.62 1.30 27.36
CA PHE A 317 16.28 0.45 26.36
C PHE A 317 17.67 0.10 26.87
N ASP A 318 17.88 -1.18 27.23
CA ASP A 318 19.17 -1.67 27.72
C ASP A 318 20.23 -1.72 26.60
N VAL A 319 20.93 -0.59 26.42
CA VAL A 319 22.01 -0.43 25.45
C VAL A 319 23.16 -1.43 25.72
N ALA A 320 23.41 -1.76 26.99
CA ALA A 320 24.47 -2.71 27.34
C ALA A 320 24.10 -4.14 26.93
N GLY A 321 22.84 -4.54 27.13
CA GLY A 321 22.29 -5.80 26.64
C GLY A 321 22.34 -5.92 25.12
N PHE A 322 22.03 -4.83 24.41
CA PHE A 322 22.09 -4.77 22.95
C PHE A 322 23.53 -4.93 22.41
N VAL A 323 24.50 -4.20 22.98
CA VAL A 323 25.93 -4.33 22.61
C VAL A 323 26.46 -5.73 22.89
N ARG A 324 26.05 -6.35 24.00
CA ARG A 324 26.42 -7.74 24.32
C ARG A 324 25.86 -8.74 23.30
N GLY A 325 24.60 -8.59 22.91
CA GLY A 325 23.97 -9.45 21.89
C GLY A 325 24.72 -9.40 20.56
N ILE A 326 25.06 -8.20 20.08
CA ILE A 326 25.83 -8.04 18.84
C ILE A 326 27.21 -8.70 18.95
N ARG A 327 27.87 -8.61 20.11
CA ARG A 327 29.16 -9.27 20.35
C ARG A 327 29.05 -10.79 20.24
N GLU A 328 28.03 -11.38 20.87
CA GLU A 328 27.76 -12.83 20.82
C GLU A 328 27.43 -13.31 19.40
N ASP A 329 26.67 -12.53 18.64
CA ASP A 329 26.32 -12.82 17.24
C ASP A 329 27.57 -12.80 16.34
N ILE A 330 28.47 -11.82 16.53
CA ILE A 330 29.74 -11.76 15.80
C ILE A 330 30.64 -12.96 16.15
N GLU A 331 30.73 -13.34 17.43
CA GLU A 331 31.58 -14.46 17.86
C GLU A 331 31.06 -15.82 17.39
N SER A 332 29.73 -15.98 17.32
CA SER A 332 29.08 -17.23 16.93
C SER A 332 28.95 -17.41 15.42
N ALA A 333 29.07 -16.34 14.62
CA ALA A 333 28.99 -16.39 13.16
C ALA A 333 29.97 -17.41 12.54
N LYS A 334 29.45 -18.33 11.71
CA LYS A 334 30.25 -19.40 11.07
C LYS A 334 30.48 -19.15 9.57
N THR A 335 29.64 -18.33 8.96
CA THR A 335 29.70 -17.97 7.54
C THR A 335 29.90 -16.46 7.38
N PRO A 336 30.41 -16.01 6.22
CA PRO A 336 30.47 -14.59 5.88
C PRO A 336 29.08 -13.90 5.94
N GLU A 337 28.03 -14.60 5.55
CA GLU A 337 26.67 -14.08 5.51
C GLU A 337 26.11 -13.84 6.93
N ASP A 338 26.36 -14.77 7.87
CA ASP A 338 25.96 -14.61 9.28
C ASP A 338 26.68 -13.41 9.92
N LEU A 339 27.95 -13.21 9.55
CA LEU A 339 28.76 -12.11 10.05
C LEU A 339 28.30 -10.75 9.50
N ASP A 340 27.89 -10.68 8.24
CA ASP A 340 27.38 -9.44 7.64
C ASP A 340 26.03 -9.02 8.24
N LEU A 341 25.19 -9.98 8.62
CA LEU A 341 23.98 -9.71 9.38
C LEU A 341 24.30 -9.07 10.73
N ALA A 342 25.23 -9.65 11.50
CA ALA A 342 25.64 -9.10 12.79
C ALA A 342 26.30 -7.70 12.65
N ARG A 343 27.03 -7.46 11.55
CA ARG A 343 27.63 -6.15 11.25
C ARG A 343 26.59 -5.06 10.96
N SER A 344 25.46 -5.41 10.35
CA SER A 344 24.38 -4.45 10.08
C SER A 344 23.78 -3.87 11.37
N ALA A 345 23.72 -4.69 12.44
CA ALA A 345 23.22 -4.29 13.75
C ALA A 345 24.14 -3.30 14.49
N ILE A 346 25.44 -3.26 14.17
CA ILE A 346 26.42 -2.32 14.75
C ILE A 346 26.02 -0.85 14.45
N SER A 347 25.30 -0.59 13.36
CA SER A 347 24.84 0.77 12.99
C SER A 347 23.88 1.38 14.01
N GLY A 348 23.16 0.55 14.78
CA GLY A 348 22.21 0.97 15.80
C GLY A 348 22.82 1.24 17.18
N VAL A 349 24.14 1.05 17.35
CA VAL A 349 24.83 1.29 18.63
C VAL A 349 25.08 2.80 18.82
N PRO A 350 24.51 3.45 19.86
CA PRO A 350 24.67 4.90 20.06
C PRO A 350 26.07 5.32 20.49
N ASP A 351 26.80 4.43 21.18
CA ASP A 351 28.15 4.69 21.67
C ASP A 351 29.21 4.39 20.59
N GLU A 352 29.92 5.42 20.15
CA GLU A 352 30.96 5.34 19.13
C GLU A 352 32.17 4.50 19.56
N THR A 353 32.45 4.40 20.86
CA THR A 353 33.55 3.57 21.36
C THR A 353 33.20 2.07 21.27
N ALA A 354 32.02 1.66 21.77
CA ALA A 354 31.51 0.31 21.59
C ALA A 354 31.36 -0.09 20.11
N LYS A 355 30.94 0.85 19.26
CA LYS A 355 30.82 0.65 17.80
C LYS A 355 32.17 0.37 17.16
N ALA A 356 33.23 1.06 17.56
CA ALA A 356 34.59 0.81 17.08
C ALA A 356 35.10 -0.58 17.52
N GLU A 357 34.84 -0.97 18.77
CA GLU A 357 35.21 -2.31 19.28
C GLU A 357 34.51 -3.43 18.52
N LEU A 358 33.20 -3.32 18.29
CA LEU A 358 32.43 -4.34 17.55
C LEU A 358 32.88 -4.45 16.09
N ASN A 359 33.22 -3.34 15.44
CA ASN A 359 33.76 -3.36 14.08
C ASN A 359 35.14 -4.03 14.00
N ALA A 360 36.00 -3.81 15.00
CA ALA A 360 37.30 -4.49 15.09
C ALA A 360 37.12 -6.00 15.29
N LEU A 361 36.17 -6.40 16.15
CA LEU A 361 35.84 -7.80 16.43
C LEU A 361 35.27 -8.51 15.20
N ALA A 362 34.35 -7.86 14.46
CA ALA A 362 33.82 -8.39 13.21
C ALA A 362 34.91 -8.56 12.14
N SER A 363 35.82 -7.60 12.02
CA SER A 363 36.95 -7.69 11.08
C SER A 363 37.94 -8.80 11.45
N ALA A 364 38.11 -9.10 12.74
CA ALA A 364 38.89 -10.24 13.20
C ALA A 364 38.19 -11.58 12.90
N ARG A 365 36.88 -11.66 13.11
CA ARG A 365 36.09 -12.86 12.80
C ARG A 365 36.08 -13.19 11.31
N MET A 366 35.91 -12.19 10.44
CA MET A 366 35.93 -12.39 8.99
C MET A 366 37.25 -13.02 8.53
N ARG A 367 38.38 -12.55 9.07
CA ARG A 367 39.70 -13.13 8.77
C ARG A 367 39.81 -14.59 9.22
N ALA A 368 39.23 -14.94 10.36
CA ALA A 368 39.22 -16.33 10.85
C ALA A 368 38.35 -17.24 9.97
N ILE A 369 37.17 -16.78 9.53
CA ILE A 369 36.28 -17.52 8.64
C ILE A 369 36.96 -17.77 7.29
N THR A 370 37.58 -16.73 6.70
CA THR A 370 38.31 -16.86 5.43
C THR A 370 39.51 -17.80 5.55
N ALA A 371 40.31 -17.69 6.61
CA ALA A 371 41.46 -18.57 6.84
C ALA A 371 41.04 -20.04 7.02
N ALA A 372 39.92 -20.30 7.70
CA ALA A 372 39.37 -21.66 7.84
C ALA A 372 38.87 -22.22 6.50
N ALA A 373 38.26 -21.39 5.65
CA ALA A 373 37.82 -21.77 4.32
C ALA A 373 39.00 -22.12 3.39
N GLU A 374 40.08 -21.35 3.46
CA GLU A 374 41.31 -21.61 2.69
C GLU A 374 42.00 -22.91 3.13
N GLN A 375 42.08 -23.18 4.44
CA GLN A 375 42.62 -24.44 4.96
C GLN A 375 41.77 -25.66 4.55
N ALA A 376 40.44 -25.53 4.55
CA ALA A 376 39.53 -26.57 4.08
C ALA A 376 39.66 -26.84 2.56
N ALA A 377 39.94 -25.79 1.77
CA ALA A 377 40.19 -25.93 0.33
C ALA A 377 41.54 -26.61 0.04
N ALA A 378 42.60 -26.27 0.78
CA ALA A 378 43.92 -26.88 0.64
C ALA A 378 43.95 -28.38 1.00
N GLY A 379 43.15 -28.80 1.99
CA GLY A 379 43.01 -30.21 2.37
C GLY A 379 42.29 -31.09 1.34
N LYS A 380 41.45 -30.51 0.46
CA LYS A 380 40.78 -31.25 -0.63
C LYS A 380 41.70 -31.45 -1.85
N ALA A 381 42.62 -30.53 -2.10
CA ALA A 381 43.55 -30.61 -3.24
C ALA A 381 44.60 -31.74 -3.10
N THR A 382 44.92 -32.16 -1.87
CA THR A 382 45.89 -33.24 -1.60
C THR A 382 45.29 -34.64 -1.70
N ALA A 383 43.96 -34.78 -1.77
CA ALA A 383 43.27 -36.08 -1.86
C ALA A 383 42.98 -36.56 -3.31
N GLN A 384 43.19 -35.71 -4.33
CA GLN A 384 42.80 -35.99 -5.72
C GLN A 384 43.93 -36.45 -6.65
N THR A 385 45.17 -36.62 -6.17
CA THR A 385 46.34 -36.90 -7.04
C THR A 385 46.83 -38.36 -7.05
N THR A 386 46.08 -39.34 -6.54
CA THR A 386 46.50 -40.75 -6.53
C THR A 386 45.50 -41.71 -7.18
N THR A 387 45.37 -41.71 -8.52
CA THR A 387 44.91 -42.92 -9.26
C THR A 387 45.35 -42.92 -10.73
N PRO A 388 46.03 -43.96 -11.25
CA PRO A 388 46.52 -43.99 -12.64
C PRO A 388 45.46 -44.45 -13.65
N ALA A 389 45.54 -43.89 -14.87
CA ALA A 389 44.57 -44.04 -15.95
C ALA A 389 44.62 -45.42 -16.65
N GLY A 390 43.47 -46.11 -16.69
CA GLY A 390 43.24 -47.35 -17.46
C GLY A 390 42.66 -47.08 -18.85
N ARG A 391 43.31 -47.61 -19.88
CA ARG A 391 43.02 -47.49 -21.32
C ARG A 391 41.78 -48.32 -21.73
N ARG A 392 40.81 -47.74 -22.47
CA ARG A 392 39.68 -48.47 -23.10
C ARG A 392 39.80 -48.51 -24.64
N PRO A 393 39.41 -49.61 -25.31
CA PRO A 393 39.51 -49.77 -26.76
C PRO A 393 38.31 -49.18 -27.53
N ARG A 394 38.54 -48.75 -28.78
CA ARG A 394 37.54 -48.18 -29.71
C ARG A 394 36.76 -49.28 -30.45
N GLY A 395 35.44 -49.12 -30.58
CA GLY A 395 34.59 -49.86 -31.52
C GLY A 395 34.34 -49.07 -32.82
N PRO A 396 34.06 -49.72 -33.96
CA PRO A 396 34.04 -49.09 -35.28
C PRO A 396 32.70 -48.45 -35.66
N ILE A 397 32.78 -47.45 -36.53
CA ILE A 397 31.70 -46.68 -37.17
C ILE A 397 31.38 -47.29 -38.55
N ASN A 398 30.10 -47.40 -38.89
CA ASN A 398 29.48 -47.15 -40.23
C ASN A 398 27.97 -47.39 -40.10
N ALA A 399 27.08 -46.43 -40.38
CA ALA A 399 26.71 -45.79 -41.66
C ALA A 399 25.59 -46.58 -42.37
N ASP A 400 24.35 -46.22 -42.04
CA ASP A 400 23.20 -46.01 -42.93
C ASP A 400 22.27 -44.96 -42.30
#